data_AF-A0A5M3YST4-F1
#
_entry.id   AF-A0A5M3YST4-F1
#
_cell.length_a   1.000
_cell.length_b   1.000
_cell.length_c   1.000
_cell.angle_alpha   90.00
_cell.angle_beta   90.00
_cell.angle_gamma   90.00
#
_symmetry.space_group_name_H-M   'P 1'
#
loop_
_entity.id
_entity.type
_entity.pdbx_description
1 polymer ?
#
loop_
_entity_poly.entity_id
_entity_poly.type
_entity_poly.pdbx_seq_one_letter_code
_entity_poly.pdbx_strand_id
1 'polypeptide(L)'
;MLSLNLSKLVLFIPLLGTCLAELLNPFPDTASELAIKFQPVLDFDKDSCYQTAAIGKDYKVNAGINPPLAPPRPPGPGPIPRAGTDDDQVVFAANASDSESEIGIRSGGPYAPFGCRDRDRLDHSQTYVRERCNHGWCAYLYGYYFETDTGFLNAHKHDWEHVIVWTLNDQVFFVSWSAHGDYTTHYWSTVRFEGSHPKIVYHLGSGGTHSLRKAEAKDDKIENDTGRWFRAPLVSLEKMPCEFNRKLLNNNWGSAHSDLNRLGEKLDKWMPWDARHNEHFNPWEPKVPSWAVGA
;
A
#
# COMPACT_ATOMS: atom_id res chain seq x y z
N MET A 1 -10.90 44.88 -55.88
CA MET A 1 -10.20 44.32 -54.70
C MET A 1 -11.10 43.25 -54.10
N LEU A 2 -10.78 41.97 -54.29
CA LEU A 2 -11.54 40.83 -53.73
C LEU A 2 -11.13 40.66 -52.26
N SER A 3 -12.10 40.65 -51.33
CA SER A 3 -11.86 40.25 -49.94
C SER A 3 -12.06 38.73 -49.80
N LEU A 4 -11.02 38.04 -49.34
CA LEU A 4 -11.06 36.63 -48.96
C LEU A 4 -11.52 36.54 -47.51
N ASN A 5 -12.69 35.93 -47.28
CA ASN A 5 -13.15 35.57 -45.94
C ASN A 5 -12.42 34.30 -45.48
N LEU A 6 -11.52 34.45 -44.50
CA LEU A 6 -10.89 33.31 -43.83
C LEU A 6 -11.91 32.68 -42.87
N SER A 7 -12.41 31.50 -43.24
CA SER A 7 -13.27 30.69 -42.39
C SER A 7 -12.47 30.17 -41.19
N LYS A 8 -12.93 30.45 -39.98
CA LYS A 8 -12.29 30.03 -38.72
C LYS A 8 -12.46 28.51 -38.56
N LEU A 9 -11.42 27.75 -38.91
CA LEU A 9 -11.34 26.32 -38.60
C LEU A 9 -11.07 26.18 -37.10
N VAL A 10 -12.11 25.82 -36.34
CA VAL A 10 -11.98 25.50 -34.91
C VAL A 10 -11.37 24.11 -34.80
N LEU A 11 -10.10 24.06 -34.39
CA LEU A 11 -9.37 22.82 -34.13
C LEU A 11 -9.90 22.19 -32.84
N PHE A 12 -10.69 21.12 -32.94
CA PHE A 12 -11.02 20.28 -31.79
C PHE A 12 -9.78 19.48 -31.40
N ILE A 13 -9.11 19.91 -30.33
CA ILE A 13 -8.05 19.13 -29.69
C ILE A 13 -8.75 18.13 -28.77
N PRO A 14 -8.72 16.81 -29.05
CA PRO A 14 -9.20 15.83 -28.11
C PRO A 14 -8.28 15.87 -26.89
N LEU A 15 -8.84 16.19 -25.72
CA LEU A 15 -8.14 16.07 -24.45
C LEU A 15 -7.91 14.57 -24.23
N LEU A 16 -6.77 14.06 -24.66
CA LEU A 16 -6.28 12.74 -24.26
C LEU A 16 -6.10 12.81 -22.74
N GLY A 17 -7.09 12.30 -22.00
CA GLY A 17 -7.01 12.20 -20.55
C GLY A 17 -5.75 11.42 -20.18
N THR A 18 -4.81 12.10 -19.56
CA THR A 18 -3.63 11.48 -18.97
C THR A 18 -4.12 10.50 -17.92
N CYS A 19 -3.81 9.22 -18.10
CA CYS A 19 -4.12 8.14 -17.16
C CYS A 19 -3.18 8.23 -15.94
N LEU A 20 -3.20 9.37 -15.24
CA LEU A 20 -2.66 9.46 -13.89
C LEU A 20 -3.75 8.97 -12.96
N ALA A 21 -3.41 8.06 -12.05
CA ALA A 21 -4.35 7.59 -11.06
C ALA A 21 -4.84 8.78 -10.20
N GLU A 22 -6.15 8.84 -9.99
CA GLU A 22 -6.84 9.95 -9.34
C GLU A 22 -6.49 9.99 -7.84
N LEU A 23 -5.89 11.08 -7.39
CA LEU A 23 -5.71 11.34 -5.96
C LEU A 23 -7.07 11.48 -5.29
N LEU A 24 -7.37 10.56 -4.38
CA LEU A 24 -8.63 10.57 -3.65
C LEU A 24 -8.49 11.34 -2.34
N ASN A 25 -9.57 11.97 -1.91
CA ASN A 25 -9.60 12.67 -0.63
C ASN A 25 -9.83 11.68 0.53
N PRO A 26 -8.87 11.47 1.44
CA PRO A 26 -9.01 10.52 2.54
C PRO A 26 -9.99 11.02 3.62
N PHE A 27 -10.50 10.08 4.39
CA PHE A 27 -11.26 10.29 5.61
C PHE A 27 -10.36 10.63 6.80
N PRO A 28 -10.84 11.45 7.75
CA PRO A 28 -10.13 11.63 9.02
C PRO A 28 -10.13 10.33 9.84
N ASP A 29 -9.36 10.31 10.92
CA ASP A 29 -9.37 9.23 11.90
C ASP A 29 -10.79 9.01 12.46
N THR A 30 -11.28 7.78 12.34
CA THR A 30 -12.55 7.37 12.97
C THR A 30 -12.40 6.17 13.87
N ALA A 31 -11.27 5.46 13.81
CA ALA A 31 -11.04 4.22 14.53
C ALA A 31 -11.09 4.35 16.06
N SER A 32 -11.14 3.21 16.76
CA SER A 32 -11.08 3.17 18.22
C SER A 32 -9.70 3.64 18.71
N GLU A 33 -9.61 4.11 19.96
CA GLU A 33 -8.34 4.55 20.54
C GLU A 33 -7.28 3.44 20.50
N LEU A 34 -7.69 2.20 20.81
CA LEU A 34 -6.78 1.05 20.76
C LEU A 34 -6.36 0.69 19.33
N ALA A 35 -7.28 0.75 18.36
CA ALA A 35 -6.92 0.54 16.96
C ALA A 35 -5.92 1.61 16.46
N ILE A 36 -6.04 2.86 16.91
CA ILE A 36 -5.05 3.92 16.61
C ILE A 36 -3.73 3.65 17.33
N LYS A 37 -3.79 3.31 18.63
CA LYS A 37 -2.61 3.01 19.48
C LYS A 37 -1.75 1.89 18.90
N PHE A 38 -2.37 0.87 18.32
CA PHE A 38 -1.68 -0.30 17.76
C PHE A 38 -1.50 -0.25 16.25
N GLN A 39 -1.91 0.82 15.57
CA GLN A 39 -1.77 0.97 14.13
C GLN A 39 -0.30 0.78 13.71
N PRO A 40 0.02 -0.14 12.80
CA PRO A 40 1.39 -0.29 12.30
C PRO A 40 1.88 0.97 11.62
N VAL A 41 3.17 1.26 11.80
CA VAL A 41 3.90 2.29 11.05
C VAL A 41 4.66 1.61 9.91
N LEU A 42 4.63 2.22 8.73
CA LEU A 42 5.15 1.63 7.50
C LEU A 42 6.40 2.34 6.98
N ASP A 43 7.26 1.57 6.35
CA ASP A 43 8.22 2.06 5.35
C ASP A 43 8.02 1.30 4.03
N PHE A 44 8.57 1.85 2.95
CA PHE A 44 8.36 1.38 1.59
C PHE A 44 9.71 1.28 0.89
N ASP A 45 10.18 0.05 0.65
CA ASP A 45 11.45 -0.18 -0.06
C ASP A 45 11.37 0.51 -1.45
N LYS A 46 12.50 0.98 -1.98
CA LYS A 46 12.53 1.81 -3.20
C LYS A 46 11.90 1.19 -4.45
N ASP A 47 11.68 -0.12 -4.46
CA ASP A 47 11.06 -0.86 -5.55
C ASP A 47 9.53 -0.92 -5.46
N SER A 48 8.92 -0.37 -4.40
CA SER A 48 7.48 -0.41 -4.16
C SER A 48 6.74 0.89 -4.44
N CYS A 49 5.42 0.84 -4.59
CA CYS A 49 4.58 2.06 -4.54
C CYS A 49 4.29 2.49 -3.10
N TYR A 50 3.90 3.75 -2.92
CA TYR A 50 3.30 4.20 -1.66
C TYR A 50 1.85 3.75 -1.57
N GLN A 51 1.38 3.54 -0.34
CA GLN A 51 -0.05 3.33 -0.12
C GLN A 51 -0.85 4.60 -0.46
N THR A 52 -2.14 4.43 -0.77
CA THR A 52 -3.06 5.57 -1.01
C THR A 52 -4.48 5.22 -0.53
N ALA A 53 -5.40 6.18 -0.56
CA ALA A 53 -6.82 5.90 -0.33
C ALA A 53 -7.43 5.06 -1.46
N ALA A 54 -8.11 3.98 -1.10
CA ALA A 54 -8.85 3.11 -2.01
C ALA A 54 -10.24 3.68 -2.38
N ILE A 55 -10.82 4.50 -1.49
CA ILE A 55 -12.10 5.16 -1.70
C ILE A 55 -12.05 6.58 -1.11
N GLY A 56 -12.57 7.56 -1.86
CA GLY A 56 -12.60 8.97 -1.49
C GLY A 56 -13.95 9.39 -0.88
N LYS A 57 -13.96 10.56 -0.22
CA LYS A 57 -15.17 11.20 0.32
C LYS A 57 -16.26 11.49 -0.72
N ASP A 58 -15.89 11.57 -1.99
CA ASP A 58 -16.78 11.76 -3.14
C ASP A 58 -17.35 10.44 -3.70
N TYR A 59 -17.18 9.34 -2.96
CA TYR A 59 -17.55 7.98 -3.32
C TYR A 59 -16.76 7.40 -4.51
N LYS A 60 -15.71 8.04 -5.02
CA LYS A 60 -14.89 7.41 -6.07
C LYS A 60 -13.99 6.33 -5.48
N VAL A 61 -13.87 5.22 -6.20
CA VAL A 61 -12.88 4.17 -5.90
C VAL A 61 -11.62 4.43 -6.71
N ASN A 62 -10.47 4.11 -6.15
CA ASN A 62 -9.20 4.35 -6.81
C ASN A 62 -9.10 3.46 -8.05
N ALA A 63 -8.81 4.07 -9.19
CA ALA A 63 -8.78 3.37 -10.48
C ALA A 63 -7.59 2.40 -10.61
N GLY A 64 -6.59 2.53 -9.75
CA GLY A 64 -5.30 1.85 -9.81
C GLY A 64 -4.41 2.41 -10.91
N ILE A 65 -3.17 1.94 -10.93
CA ILE A 65 -2.20 2.17 -12.00
C ILE A 65 -2.04 0.85 -12.74
N ASN A 66 -2.20 0.86 -14.06
CA ASN A 66 -1.80 -0.30 -14.83
C ASN A 66 -0.28 -0.41 -14.74
N PRO A 67 0.28 -1.55 -14.29
CA PRO A 67 1.73 -1.72 -14.32
C PRO A 67 2.18 -1.53 -15.77
N PRO A 68 3.32 -0.85 -16.01
CA PRO A 68 3.87 -0.79 -17.35
C PRO A 68 4.01 -2.24 -17.83
N LEU A 69 3.52 -2.56 -19.03
CA LEU A 69 3.81 -3.84 -19.68
C LEU A 69 5.32 -3.96 -19.68
N ALA A 70 5.91 -4.79 -18.81
CA ALA A 70 7.35 -4.89 -18.73
C ALA A 70 7.85 -5.28 -20.12
N PRO A 71 8.67 -4.46 -20.82
CA PRO A 71 9.32 -4.94 -22.01
C PRO A 71 10.24 -6.11 -21.60
N PRO A 72 10.40 -7.14 -22.46
CA PRO A 72 11.35 -8.21 -22.18
C PRO A 72 12.72 -7.58 -21.92
N ARG A 73 13.38 -8.07 -20.86
CA ARG A 73 14.73 -7.66 -20.46
C ARG A 73 15.61 -7.59 -21.72
N PRO A 74 16.28 -6.46 -22.03
CA PRO A 74 17.29 -6.45 -23.08
C PRO A 74 18.32 -7.56 -22.75
N PRO A 75 18.84 -8.30 -23.74
CA PRO A 75 19.93 -9.22 -23.48
C PRO A 75 21.02 -8.44 -22.76
N GLY A 76 21.40 -8.91 -21.57
CA GLY A 76 22.45 -8.27 -20.78
C GLY A 76 23.71 -8.09 -21.63
N PRO A 77 24.57 -7.11 -21.32
CA PRO A 77 25.78 -6.92 -22.10
C PRO A 77 26.54 -8.23 -22.10
N GLY A 78 26.78 -8.75 -23.31
CA GLY A 78 27.68 -9.88 -23.52
C GLY A 78 29.08 -9.57 -22.96
N PRO A 79 30.00 -10.53 -23.00
CA PRO A 79 31.33 -10.38 -22.41
C PRO A 79 31.96 -9.07 -22.85
N ILE A 80 32.33 -8.23 -21.87
CA ILE A 80 32.98 -6.93 -22.09
C ILE A 80 34.26 -7.19 -22.91
N PRO A 81 34.43 -6.61 -24.11
CA PRO A 81 35.70 -6.68 -24.82
C PRO A 81 36.76 -5.93 -24.02
N ARG A 82 37.92 -6.56 -23.77
CA ARG A 82 39.09 -5.88 -23.20
C ARG A 82 39.49 -4.73 -24.12
N ALA A 83 39.59 -3.53 -23.56
CA ALA A 83 40.08 -2.34 -24.25
C ALA A 83 41.52 -2.57 -24.77
N GLY A 84 41.69 -2.46 -26.08
CA GLY A 84 42.97 -2.24 -26.73
C GLY A 84 43.34 -0.76 -26.61
N THR A 85 44.61 -0.52 -26.34
CA THR A 85 45.25 0.79 -26.26
C THR A 85 45.28 1.46 -27.63
N ASP A 86 44.67 2.64 -27.77
CA ASP A 86 45.29 3.81 -28.41
C ASP A 86 44.40 5.05 -28.25
N ASP A 87 45.07 6.18 -28.05
CA ASP A 87 44.54 7.52 -27.80
C ASP A 87 43.59 7.98 -28.91
N ASP A 88 42.34 8.28 -28.54
CA ASP A 88 41.64 9.48 -28.97
C ASP A 88 40.47 9.77 -28.01
N GLN A 89 40.30 11.04 -27.68
CA GLN A 89 39.40 11.55 -26.66
C GLN A 89 37.94 11.09 -26.83
N VAL A 90 37.39 10.35 -25.85
CA VAL A 90 36.01 10.56 -25.38
C VAL A 90 35.91 10.31 -23.88
N VAL A 91 35.75 11.40 -23.13
CA VAL A 91 35.46 11.37 -21.71
C VAL A 91 33.95 11.07 -21.56
N PHE A 92 33.57 9.86 -21.18
CA PHE A 92 32.24 9.62 -20.59
C PHE A 92 32.42 9.52 -19.08
N ALA A 93 32.51 10.69 -18.45
CA ALA A 93 32.20 10.82 -17.04
C ALA A 93 30.73 10.42 -16.84
N ALA A 94 30.51 9.44 -15.97
CA ALA A 94 29.20 9.14 -15.42
C ALA A 94 28.76 10.34 -14.56
N ASN A 95 28.08 11.30 -15.17
CA ASN A 95 27.26 12.28 -14.46
C ASN A 95 25.83 11.76 -14.46
N ALA A 96 25.47 11.00 -13.42
CA ALA A 96 24.09 11.00 -12.94
C ALA A 96 23.86 12.38 -12.29
N SER A 97 23.65 13.39 -13.12
CA SER A 97 23.11 14.66 -12.66
C SER A 97 21.59 14.52 -12.62
N ASP A 98 21.06 14.61 -11.40
CA ASP A 98 19.67 14.97 -11.16
C ASP A 98 19.30 16.17 -12.05
N SER A 99 18.57 15.92 -13.13
CA SER A 99 17.90 16.97 -13.89
C SER A 99 16.42 16.85 -13.60
N GLU A 100 15.95 17.77 -12.76
CA GLU A 100 14.54 18.09 -12.57
C GLU A 100 13.84 18.14 -13.93
N SER A 101 12.88 17.24 -14.16
CA SER A 101 11.86 17.47 -15.16
C SER A 101 10.82 18.40 -14.56
N GLU A 102 10.51 19.50 -15.25
CA GLU A 102 9.48 20.50 -14.93
C GLU A 102 8.03 19.98 -14.86
N ILE A 103 7.84 18.68 -14.69
CA ILE A 103 6.62 18.06 -14.15
C ILE A 103 7.15 17.05 -13.14
N GLY A 104 6.87 17.27 -11.86
CA GLY A 104 7.53 16.64 -10.69
C GLY A 104 7.29 15.14 -10.51
N ILE A 105 7.39 14.35 -11.58
CA ILE A 105 7.21 12.90 -11.60
C ILE A 105 8.55 12.26 -11.25
N ARG A 106 8.67 11.70 -10.04
CA ARG A 106 9.88 10.97 -9.65
C ARG A 106 9.77 9.54 -10.17
N SER A 107 10.80 9.05 -10.87
CA SER A 107 10.92 7.63 -11.17
C SER A 107 11.15 6.89 -9.85
N GLY A 108 10.23 6.01 -9.46
CA GLY A 108 10.54 5.00 -8.44
C GLY A 108 11.68 4.10 -8.92
N GLY A 109 12.20 3.21 -8.08
CA GLY A 109 13.22 2.25 -8.49
C GLY A 109 12.83 1.46 -9.74
N PRO A 110 13.70 0.60 -10.30
CA PRO A 110 13.51 -0.03 -11.61
C PRO A 110 12.20 -0.82 -11.80
N TYR A 111 11.45 -1.06 -10.72
CA TYR A 111 10.17 -1.77 -10.71
C TYR A 111 8.97 -0.92 -10.27
N ALA A 112 9.13 0.31 -9.77
CA ALA A 112 8.02 1.14 -9.33
C ALA A 112 7.53 2.07 -10.47
N PRO A 113 6.26 2.00 -10.89
CA PRO A 113 5.72 2.84 -11.96
C PRO A 113 5.82 4.33 -11.63
N PHE A 114 5.98 5.12 -12.70
CA PHE A 114 5.99 6.58 -12.62
C PHE A 114 4.77 7.10 -11.84
N GLY A 115 5.02 7.97 -10.86
CA GLY A 115 3.99 8.66 -10.09
C GLY A 115 3.40 7.90 -8.89
N CYS A 116 3.68 6.60 -8.72
CA CYS A 116 3.16 5.84 -7.57
C CYS A 116 3.97 6.01 -6.28
N ARG A 117 5.14 6.67 -6.37
CA ARG A 117 5.98 7.08 -5.24
C ARG A 117 6.06 8.60 -5.08
N ASP A 118 5.16 9.35 -5.72
CA ASP A 118 5.13 10.79 -5.50
C ASP A 118 4.61 11.07 -4.07
N ARG A 119 5.15 12.11 -3.42
CA ARG A 119 4.79 12.53 -2.06
C ARG A 119 3.28 12.66 -1.85
N ASP A 120 2.56 13.09 -2.90
CA ASP A 120 1.11 13.26 -2.88
C ASP A 120 0.34 11.98 -2.56
N ARG A 121 0.88 10.79 -2.87
CA ARG A 121 0.30 9.49 -2.50
C ARG A 121 0.28 9.28 -0.99
N LEU A 122 1.36 9.68 -0.33
CA LEU A 122 1.43 9.65 1.14
C LEU A 122 0.48 10.69 1.74
N ASP A 123 0.39 11.88 1.16
CA ASP A 123 -0.51 12.94 1.65
C ASP A 123 -1.99 12.60 1.45
N HIS A 124 -2.32 11.72 0.50
CA HIS A 124 -3.67 11.21 0.22
C HIS A 124 -3.87 9.75 0.66
N SER A 125 -3.02 9.25 1.55
CA SER A 125 -3.11 7.90 2.07
C SER A 125 -4.28 7.69 3.04
N GLN A 126 -4.75 6.45 3.10
CA GLN A 126 -5.69 5.97 4.11
C GLN A 126 -5.24 4.60 4.60
N THR A 127 -5.36 4.34 5.90
CA THR A 127 -5.35 2.99 6.46
C THR A 127 -6.77 2.61 6.86
N TYR A 128 -7.15 1.37 6.59
CA TYR A 128 -8.46 0.81 6.92
C TYR A 128 -8.32 -0.17 8.07
N VAL A 129 -9.30 -0.26 8.97
CA VAL A 129 -9.28 -1.26 10.04
C VAL A 129 -10.64 -1.90 10.25
N ARG A 130 -10.60 -3.20 10.55
CA ARG A 130 -11.69 -3.91 11.22
C ARG A 130 -11.17 -4.54 12.50
N GLU A 131 -12.01 -4.58 13.51
CA GLU A 131 -11.64 -5.13 14.82
C GLU A 131 -12.62 -6.21 15.29
N ARG A 132 -12.08 -7.20 16.01
CA ARG A 132 -12.86 -8.21 16.74
C ARG A 132 -12.24 -8.39 18.10
N CYS A 133 -13.06 -8.25 19.14
CA CYS A 133 -12.64 -8.40 20.53
C CYS A 133 -13.59 -9.34 21.25
N ASN A 134 -13.06 -10.30 22.00
CA ASN A 134 -13.81 -11.15 22.93
C ASN A 134 -12.81 -11.87 23.84
N HIS A 135 -13.27 -12.21 25.05
CA HIS A 135 -12.48 -12.97 26.03
C HIS A 135 -11.07 -12.40 26.26
N GLY A 136 -10.98 -11.09 26.49
CA GLY A 136 -9.71 -10.38 26.72
C GLY A 136 -8.84 -10.20 25.46
N TRP A 137 -9.06 -10.97 24.40
CA TRP A 137 -8.38 -10.83 23.12
C TRP A 137 -9.03 -9.76 22.24
N CYS A 138 -8.19 -9.05 21.48
CA CYS A 138 -8.60 -8.25 20.34
C CYS A 138 -7.68 -8.53 19.14
N ALA A 139 -8.27 -8.66 17.96
CA ALA A 139 -7.60 -8.69 16.67
C ALA A 139 -7.96 -7.44 15.87
N TYR A 140 -6.95 -6.65 15.50
CA TYR A 140 -7.09 -5.47 14.65
C TYR A 140 -6.52 -5.79 13.26
N LEU A 141 -7.39 -6.04 12.29
CA LEU A 141 -7.01 -6.25 10.88
C LEU A 141 -6.91 -4.90 10.18
N TYR A 142 -5.69 -4.44 9.96
CA TYR A 142 -5.36 -3.25 9.17
C TYR A 142 -5.23 -3.64 7.70
N GLY A 143 -5.79 -2.82 6.81
CA GLY A 143 -5.67 -2.96 5.37
C GLY A 143 -5.02 -1.73 4.74
N TYR A 144 -4.15 -1.98 3.78
CA TYR A 144 -3.35 -1.01 3.04
C TYR A 144 -3.56 -1.24 1.55
N TYR A 145 -3.92 -0.17 0.84
CA TYR A 145 -4.16 -0.24 -0.60
C TYR A 145 -3.02 0.42 -1.36
N PHE A 146 -2.57 -0.25 -2.42
CA PHE A 146 -1.61 0.28 -3.37
C PHE A 146 -2.24 0.29 -4.76
N GLU A 147 -1.85 1.27 -5.59
CA GLU A 147 -2.47 1.43 -6.91
C GLU A 147 -2.07 0.29 -7.87
N THR A 148 -0.99 -0.43 -7.58
CA THR A 148 -0.46 -1.54 -8.37
C THR A 148 0.51 -2.38 -7.54
N ASP A 149 0.52 -3.68 -7.84
CA ASP A 149 1.61 -4.59 -7.50
C ASP A 149 2.48 -4.76 -8.75
N THR A 150 3.72 -4.29 -8.68
CA THR A 150 4.68 -4.44 -9.77
C THR A 150 5.71 -5.50 -9.48
N GLY A 151 6.26 -6.09 -10.54
CA GLY A 151 7.03 -7.30 -10.37
C GLY A 151 7.48 -7.91 -11.69
N PHE A 152 8.46 -8.80 -11.62
CA PHE A 152 8.88 -9.56 -12.79
C PHE A 152 7.90 -10.70 -13.11
N LEU A 153 7.15 -11.18 -12.12
CA LEU A 153 6.12 -12.20 -12.25
C LEU A 153 4.80 -11.60 -11.76
N ASN A 154 3.71 -11.78 -12.52
CA ASN A 154 2.35 -11.43 -12.08
C ASN A 154 2.09 -9.97 -11.65
N ALA A 155 2.77 -8.99 -12.26
CA ALA A 155 2.42 -7.59 -12.05
C ALA A 155 0.93 -7.33 -12.39
N HIS A 156 0.22 -6.64 -11.49
CA HIS A 156 -1.19 -6.33 -11.68
C HIS A 156 -1.57 -4.94 -11.16
N LYS A 157 -2.68 -4.45 -11.70
CA LYS A 157 -3.34 -3.25 -11.20
C LYS A 157 -3.96 -3.54 -9.84
N HIS A 158 -3.88 -2.57 -8.94
CA HIS A 158 -4.27 -2.67 -7.53
C HIS A 158 -3.39 -3.62 -6.72
N ASP A 159 -3.26 -3.33 -5.44
CA ASP A 159 -2.81 -4.29 -4.45
C ASP A 159 -3.47 -4.03 -3.08
N TRP A 160 -3.61 -5.08 -2.29
CA TRP A 160 -4.15 -5.03 -0.94
C TRP A 160 -3.31 -5.89 0.00
N GLU A 161 -2.66 -5.24 0.95
CA GLU A 161 -1.89 -5.91 1.98
C GLU A 161 -2.44 -5.59 3.37
N HIS A 162 -2.13 -6.45 4.33
CA HIS A 162 -2.78 -6.48 5.62
C HIS A 162 -1.84 -6.82 6.76
N VAL A 163 -2.12 -6.24 7.92
CA VAL A 163 -1.45 -6.56 9.18
C VAL A 163 -2.52 -6.87 10.22
N ILE A 164 -2.34 -7.91 11.00
CA ILE A 164 -3.18 -8.21 12.17
C ILE A 164 -2.36 -7.97 13.42
N VAL A 165 -2.81 -7.06 14.29
CA VAL A 165 -2.25 -6.93 15.64
C VAL A 165 -3.16 -7.66 16.61
N TRP A 166 -2.61 -8.66 17.29
CA TRP A 166 -3.30 -9.46 18.29
C TRP A 166 -2.90 -8.98 19.68
N THR A 167 -3.90 -8.59 20.46
CA THR A 167 -3.70 -8.10 21.82
C THR A 167 -4.46 -8.95 22.81
N LEU A 168 -3.92 -9.10 24.01
CA LEU A 168 -4.59 -9.69 25.16
C LEU A 168 -4.54 -8.68 26.30
N ASN A 169 -5.70 -8.29 26.82
CA ASN A 169 -5.83 -7.26 27.86
C ASN A 169 -5.09 -5.95 27.49
N ASP A 170 -5.32 -5.47 26.27
CA ASP A 170 -4.76 -4.24 25.69
C ASP A 170 -3.22 -4.21 25.62
N GLN A 171 -2.58 -5.39 25.59
CA GLN A 171 -1.15 -5.57 25.34
C GLN A 171 -0.92 -6.37 24.06
N VAL A 172 0.00 -5.94 23.21
CA VAL A 172 0.34 -6.66 21.97
C VAL A 172 1.05 -7.97 22.30
N PHE A 173 0.51 -9.08 21.81
CA PHE A 173 1.11 -10.41 21.94
C PHE A 173 1.68 -10.91 20.62
N PHE A 174 0.93 -10.73 19.52
CA PHE A 174 1.37 -11.17 18.20
C PHE A 174 1.12 -10.10 17.14
N VAL A 175 1.96 -10.12 16.12
CA VAL A 175 1.75 -9.35 14.90
C VAL A 175 1.83 -10.32 13.73
N SER A 176 0.80 -10.28 12.88
CA SER A 176 0.75 -11.02 11.63
C SER A 176 0.79 -10.06 10.46
N TRP A 177 1.45 -10.42 9.37
CA TRP A 177 1.42 -9.63 8.12
C TRP A 177 1.21 -10.55 6.93
N SER A 178 0.50 -10.04 5.92
CA SER A 178 0.21 -10.80 4.71
C SER A 178 1.39 -10.84 3.75
N ALA A 179 1.49 -11.96 3.04
CA ALA A 179 2.28 -12.12 1.84
C ALA A 179 1.55 -13.10 0.92
N HIS A 180 1.12 -12.63 -0.25
CA HIS A 180 0.50 -13.44 -1.30
C HIS A 180 -0.73 -14.26 -0.83
N GLY A 181 -1.55 -13.68 0.06
CA GLY A 181 -2.80 -14.27 0.58
C GLY A 181 -2.67 -15.13 1.84
N ASP A 182 -1.43 -15.45 2.24
CA ASP A 182 -1.09 -16.11 3.50
C ASP A 182 -0.57 -15.09 4.53
N TYR A 183 -0.48 -15.50 5.81
CA TYR A 183 0.03 -14.64 6.88
C TYR A 183 1.22 -15.28 7.58
N THR A 184 2.23 -14.47 7.84
CA THR A 184 3.31 -14.80 8.76
C THR A 184 3.03 -14.16 10.11
N THR A 185 3.09 -14.93 11.20
CA THR A 185 2.76 -14.48 12.55
C THR A 185 3.98 -14.59 13.45
N HIS A 186 4.29 -13.50 14.17
CA HIS A 186 5.40 -13.44 15.11
C HIS A 186 4.94 -12.95 16.48
N TYR A 187 5.58 -13.49 17.52
CA TYR A 187 5.45 -12.98 18.87
C TYR A 187 6.06 -11.57 18.95
N TRP A 188 5.44 -10.67 19.73
CA TRP A 188 5.75 -9.23 19.77
C TRP A 188 7.23 -8.95 20.02
N SER A 189 7.89 -9.73 20.88
CA SER A 189 9.32 -9.54 21.20
C SER A 189 10.28 -9.71 20.01
N THR A 190 9.82 -10.31 18.91
CA THR A 190 10.61 -10.51 17.68
C THR A 190 10.32 -9.50 16.57
N VAL A 191 9.43 -8.54 16.86
CA VAL A 191 8.99 -7.47 15.97
C VAL A 191 9.51 -6.14 16.53
N ARG A 192 9.96 -5.25 15.64
CA ARG A 192 10.42 -3.90 16.02
C ARG A 192 9.22 -2.97 16.16
N PHE A 193 9.30 -2.01 17.08
CA PHE A 193 8.22 -1.05 17.34
C PHE A 193 8.72 0.39 17.36
N GLU A 194 7.82 1.32 17.04
CA GLU A 194 7.91 2.73 17.42
C GLU A 194 6.80 3.01 18.45
N GLY A 195 7.16 3.15 19.73
CA GLY A 195 6.16 3.16 20.80
C GLY A 195 5.36 1.86 20.81
N SER A 196 4.04 1.93 20.60
CA SER A 196 3.15 0.78 20.49
C SER A 196 2.84 0.35 19.04
N HIS A 197 3.47 0.99 18.05
CA HIS A 197 3.24 0.74 16.63
C HIS A 197 4.22 -0.29 16.08
N PRO A 198 3.78 -1.46 15.59
CA PRO A 198 4.65 -2.39 14.87
C PRO A 198 5.26 -1.72 13.64
N LYS A 199 6.56 -1.90 13.41
CA LYS A 199 7.27 -1.44 12.21
C LYS A 199 7.20 -2.50 11.12
N ILE A 200 6.54 -2.16 10.01
CA ILE A 200 6.29 -3.04 8.87
C ILE A 200 6.85 -2.40 7.61
N VAL A 201 7.40 -3.20 6.70
CA VAL A 201 7.94 -2.72 5.43
C VAL A 201 7.17 -3.37 4.28
N TYR A 202 6.72 -2.55 3.34
CA TYR A 202 6.21 -3.02 2.05
C TYR A 202 7.36 -3.05 1.05
N HIS A 203 7.57 -4.20 0.39
CA HIS A 203 8.74 -4.43 -0.44
C HIS A 203 8.45 -5.41 -1.57
N LEU A 204 9.32 -5.42 -2.59
CA LEU A 204 9.33 -6.48 -3.58
C LEU A 204 9.86 -7.78 -2.95
N GLY A 205 9.00 -8.80 -2.85
CA GLY A 205 9.32 -10.09 -2.28
C GLY A 205 10.20 -10.95 -3.20
N SER A 206 10.78 -12.02 -2.65
CA SER A 206 11.59 -12.97 -3.41
C SER A 206 10.80 -13.73 -4.50
N GLY A 207 9.46 -13.73 -4.41
CA GLY A 207 8.56 -14.26 -5.44
C GLY A 207 8.40 -13.35 -6.66
N GLY A 208 8.95 -12.13 -6.62
CA GLY A 208 8.88 -11.17 -7.72
C GLY A 208 7.59 -10.37 -7.78
N THR A 209 6.79 -10.37 -6.71
CA THR A 209 5.62 -9.51 -6.44
C THR A 209 5.76 -8.89 -5.04
N HIS A 210 4.98 -7.86 -4.75
CA HIS A 210 5.06 -7.18 -3.46
C HIS A 210 4.46 -7.99 -2.31
N SER A 211 4.94 -7.70 -1.11
CA SER A 211 4.43 -8.24 0.15
C SER A 211 4.83 -7.36 1.33
N LEU A 212 4.22 -7.62 2.49
CA LEU A 212 4.69 -7.05 3.74
C LEU A 212 5.72 -7.94 4.42
N ARG A 213 6.64 -7.31 5.16
CA ARG A 213 7.54 -7.97 6.10
C ARG A 213 7.70 -7.15 7.37
N LYS A 214 8.16 -7.80 8.44
CA LYS A 214 8.64 -7.05 9.60
C LYS A 214 9.89 -6.23 9.26
N ALA A 215 10.06 -5.10 9.94
CA ALA A 215 11.27 -4.31 9.84
C ALA A 215 12.48 -5.00 10.48
N GLU A 216 13.63 -4.81 9.86
CA GLU A 216 14.98 -5.12 10.32
C GLU A 216 15.70 -3.84 10.76
N ALA A 217 16.88 -3.96 11.38
CA ALA A 217 17.65 -2.79 11.82
C ALA A 217 18.05 -1.86 10.66
N LYS A 218 18.27 -2.41 9.45
CA LYS A 218 18.63 -1.63 8.27
C LYS A 218 17.51 -0.68 7.80
N ASP A 219 16.26 -1.01 8.11
CA ASP A 219 15.08 -0.25 7.66
C ASP A 219 14.85 1.01 8.52
N ASP A 220 15.64 1.23 9.58
CA ASP A 220 15.67 2.56 10.22
C ASP A 220 16.32 3.62 9.30
N LYS A 221 16.93 3.20 8.18
CA LYS A 221 17.22 4.06 7.02
C LYS A 221 15.98 4.19 6.14
N ILE A 222 15.05 5.04 6.57
CA ILE A 222 13.76 5.27 5.94
C ILE A 222 13.90 5.62 4.45
N GLU A 223 13.13 4.94 3.59
CA GLU A 223 13.19 5.11 2.13
C GLU A 223 12.00 5.89 1.54
N ASN A 224 11.01 6.24 2.36
CA ASN A 224 9.88 7.06 1.93
C ASN A 224 10.11 8.58 2.05
N ASP A 225 9.36 9.36 1.28
CA ASP A 225 9.52 10.81 1.13
C ASP A 225 9.29 11.63 2.42
N THR A 226 8.70 11.04 3.48
CA THR A 226 8.58 11.73 4.77
C THR A 226 9.86 11.70 5.60
N GLY A 227 10.79 10.78 5.30
CA GLY A 227 11.96 10.52 6.14
C GLY A 227 11.64 9.99 7.54
N ARG A 228 10.42 9.50 7.78
CA ARG A 228 9.96 8.89 9.04
C ARG A 228 9.16 7.62 8.77
N TRP A 229 9.01 6.79 9.79
CA TRP A 229 8.01 5.72 9.80
C TRP A 229 6.62 6.34 9.59
N PHE A 230 5.90 5.86 8.58
CA PHE A 230 4.70 6.51 8.07
C PHE A 230 3.42 5.91 8.66
N ARG A 231 2.46 6.78 8.98
CA ARG A 231 1.07 6.41 9.25
C ARG A 231 0.15 7.35 8.50
N ALA A 232 -0.89 6.77 7.92
CA ALA A 232 -2.01 7.49 7.34
C ALA A 232 -3.16 7.58 8.35
N PRO A 233 -4.14 8.47 8.13
CA PRO A 233 -5.38 8.45 8.88
C PRO A 233 -6.02 7.05 8.88
N LEU A 234 -6.59 6.64 10.01
CA LEU A 234 -7.14 5.32 10.26
C LEU A 234 -8.67 5.36 10.31
N VAL A 235 -9.30 4.75 9.31
CA VAL A 235 -10.75 4.66 9.23
C VAL A 235 -11.23 3.27 9.66
N SER A 236 -12.11 3.23 10.66
CA SER A 236 -12.79 1.98 11.04
C SER A 236 -13.96 1.72 10.10
N LEU A 237 -13.99 0.53 9.51
CA LEU A 237 -15.10 0.11 8.67
C LEU A 237 -16.39 -0.05 9.49
N GLU A 238 -16.31 -0.42 10.77
CA GLU A 238 -17.48 -0.48 11.65
C GLU A 238 -18.15 0.90 11.87
N LYS A 239 -17.41 2.00 11.66
CA LYS A 239 -17.92 3.38 11.79
C LYS A 239 -18.10 4.09 10.45
N MET A 240 -17.63 3.50 9.35
CA MET A 240 -17.80 4.06 8.02
C MET A 240 -19.26 3.89 7.56
N PRO A 241 -19.88 4.89 6.90
CA PRO A 241 -21.26 4.75 6.44
C PRO A 241 -21.44 3.55 5.50
N CYS A 242 -22.57 2.85 5.62
CA CYS A 242 -22.83 1.58 4.92
C CYS A 242 -22.59 1.63 3.41
N GLU A 243 -22.91 2.75 2.77
CA GLU A 243 -22.71 2.93 1.32
C GLU A 243 -21.23 2.92 0.92
N PHE A 244 -20.36 3.58 1.68
CA PHE A 244 -18.91 3.56 1.44
C PHE A 244 -18.34 2.16 1.70
N ASN A 245 -18.73 1.52 2.81
CA ASN A 245 -18.32 0.15 3.12
C ASN A 245 -18.72 -0.83 2.02
N ARG A 246 -19.98 -0.79 1.59
CA ARG A 246 -20.50 -1.66 0.53
C ARG A 246 -19.72 -1.45 -0.77
N LYS A 247 -19.44 -0.19 -1.12
CA LYS A 247 -18.67 0.13 -2.33
C LYS A 247 -17.23 -0.35 -2.23
N LEU A 248 -16.55 -0.12 -1.12
CA LEU A 248 -15.16 -0.54 -0.89
C LEU A 248 -15.02 -2.07 -0.92
N LEU A 249 -15.85 -2.77 -0.13
CA LEU A 249 -15.73 -4.22 0.10
C LEU A 249 -16.24 -5.08 -1.07
N ASN A 250 -17.15 -4.54 -1.90
CA ASN A 250 -17.68 -5.24 -3.07
C ASN A 250 -17.06 -4.76 -4.39
N ASN A 251 -16.12 -3.81 -4.35
CA ASN A 251 -15.43 -3.38 -5.57
C ASN A 251 -14.59 -4.54 -6.12
N ASN A 252 -14.59 -4.69 -7.46
CA ASN A 252 -13.71 -5.63 -8.12
C ASN A 252 -12.30 -5.01 -8.25
N TRP A 253 -11.39 -5.44 -7.37
CA TRP A 253 -9.99 -5.02 -7.36
C TRP A 253 -9.10 -5.83 -8.32
N GLY A 254 -9.69 -6.57 -9.27
CA GLY A 254 -8.95 -7.39 -10.21
C GLY A 254 -8.29 -8.58 -9.52
N SER A 255 -6.96 -8.65 -9.59
CA SER A 255 -6.16 -9.72 -8.96
C SER A 255 -5.91 -9.47 -7.47
N ALA A 256 -6.04 -8.23 -7.00
CA ALA A 256 -5.89 -7.88 -5.60
C ALA A 256 -7.15 -8.26 -4.81
N HIS A 257 -6.97 -8.67 -3.56
CA HIS A 257 -8.07 -9.07 -2.69
C HIS A 257 -7.92 -8.43 -1.31
N SER A 258 -8.89 -7.59 -0.93
CA SER A 258 -8.96 -7.09 0.45
C SER A 258 -9.53 -8.16 1.37
N ASP A 259 -8.81 -8.49 2.44
CA ASP A 259 -9.25 -9.42 3.48
C ASP A 259 -10.27 -8.80 4.44
N LEU A 260 -10.48 -7.48 4.35
CA LEU A 260 -11.44 -6.73 5.16
C LEU A 260 -12.88 -7.23 4.97
N ASN A 261 -13.24 -7.78 3.81
CA ASN A 261 -14.58 -8.34 3.58
C ASN A 261 -14.76 -9.76 4.15
N ARG A 262 -13.66 -10.46 4.49
CA ARG A 262 -13.62 -11.85 4.95
C ARG A 262 -13.01 -11.99 6.35
N LEU A 263 -13.22 -10.98 7.19
CA LEU A 263 -12.59 -10.86 8.51
C LEU A 263 -12.67 -12.15 9.34
N GLY A 264 -13.87 -12.71 9.56
CA GLY A 264 -14.03 -13.91 10.38
C GLY A 264 -13.25 -15.11 9.84
N GLU A 265 -13.29 -15.34 8.51
CA GLU A 265 -12.56 -16.42 7.85
C GLU A 265 -11.05 -16.25 7.99
N LYS A 266 -10.56 -15.03 7.82
CA LYS A 266 -9.12 -14.74 7.88
C LYS A 266 -8.59 -14.82 9.30
N LEU A 267 -9.33 -14.30 10.28
CA LEU A 267 -8.97 -14.45 11.68
C LEU A 267 -9.04 -15.92 12.12
N ASP A 268 -10.02 -16.69 11.66
CA ASP A 268 -10.07 -18.12 11.99
C ASP A 268 -8.86 -18.87 11.41
N LYS A 269 -8.56 -18.67 10.13
CA LYS A 269 -7.44 -19.35 9.48
C LYS A 269 -6.08 -18.99 10.11
N TRP A 270 -5.88 -17.74 10.51
CA TRP A 270 -4.55 -17.20 10.83
C TRP A 270 -4.33 -16.77 12.27
N MET A 271 -5.29 -16.98 13.18
CA MET A 271 -5.07 -16.66 14.59
C MET A 271 -3.89 -17.45 15.19
N PRO A 272 -3.08 -16.81 16.06
CA PRO A 272 -2.08 -17.51 16.85
C PRO A 272 -2.71 -18.64 17.67
N TRP A 273 -1.94 -19.70 17.92
CA TRP A 273 -2.39 -20.83 18.74
C TRP A 273 -2.88 -20.37 20.12
N ASP A 274 -2.19 -19.43 20.75
CA ASP A 274 -2.59 -18.88 22.05
C ASP A 274 -3.94 -18.17 22.00
N ALA A 275 -4.23 -17.37 20.97
CA ALA A 275 -5.54 -16.73 20.84
C ALA A 275 -6.67 -17.78 20.78
N ARG A 276 -6.44 -18.89 20.07
CA ARG A 276 -7.42 -19.97 19.95
C ARG A 276 -7.65 -20.74 21.25
N HIS A 277 -6.58 -21.02 22.00
CA HIS A 277 -6.62 -21.99 23.10
C HIS A 277 -6.51 -21.38 24.50
N ASN A 278 -6.03 -20.14 24.60
CA ASN A 278 -5.93 -19.38 25.85
C ASN A 278 -6.97 -18.26 25.82
N GLU A 279 -7.92 -18.28 26.75
CA GLU A 279 -9.14 -17.41 26.78
C GLU A 279 -10.11 -17.62 25.59
N HIS A 280 -9.79 -18.47 24.62
CA HIS A 280 -10.71 -18.89 23.54
C HIS A 280 -11.25 -17.75 22.67
N PHE A 281 -10.38 -16.98 22.02
CA PHE A 281 -10.79 -15.98 21.04
C PHE A 281 -11.66 -16.62 19.95
N ASN A 282 -12.83 -16.01 19.70
CA ASN A 282 -13.79 -16.45 18.71
C ASN A 282 -13.92 -15.41 17.58
N PRO A 283 -13.45 -15.70 16.34
CA PRO A 283 -13.46 -14.72 15.24
C PRO A 283 -14.87 -14.38 14.74
N TRP A 284 -15.87 -15.18 15.11
CA TRP A 284 -17.27 -15.03 14.72
C TRP A 284 -18.11 -14.32 15.78
N GLU A 285 -17.56 -14.08 16.97
CA GLU A 285 -18.24 -13.44 18.09
C GLU A 285 -17.68 -12.04 18.33
N PRO A 286 -18.34 -10.97 17.88
CA PRO A 286 -17.92 -9.64 18.22
C PRO A 286 -18.29 -9.31 19.68
N LYS A 287 -17.46 -8.51 20.36
CA LYS A 287 -17.98 -7.60 21.39
C LYS A 287 -19.00 -6.73 20.68
N VAL A 288 -20.29 -6.92 20.97
CA VAL A 288 -21.35 -6.10 20.39
C VAL A 288 -21.01 -4.66 20.76
N PRO A 289 -20.72 -3.77 19.78
CA PRO A 289 -20.45 -2.38 20.10
C PRO A 289 -21.60 -1.82 20.92
N SER A 290 -21.34 -0.94 21.88
CA SER A 290 -22.41 -0.40 22.75
C SER A 290 -23.56 0.24 21.97
N TRP A 291 -23.31 0.71 20.75
CA TRP A 291 -24.34 1.22 19.84
C TRP A 291 -25.26 0.14 19.24
N ALA A 292 -24.84 -1.13 19.20
CA ALA A 292 -25.62 -2.26 18.69
C ALA A 292 -26.43 -2.99 19.78
N VAL A 293 -26.27 -2.61 21.06
CA VAL A 293 -27.04 -3.15 22.20
C VAL A 293 -28.25 -2.25 22.54
N GLY A 294 -28.57 -1.26 21.71
CA GLY A 294 -29.68 -0.34 21.94
C GLY A 294 -30.31 0.20 20.66
N ALA A 295 -31.20 -0.60 20.07
CA ALA A 295 -32.27 -0.17 19.18
C ALA A 295 -33.58 -0.80 19.66
#